data_AF-A0A8H7VQA4-F1
#
_entry.id   AF-A0A8H7VQA4-F1
#
_cell.length_a   1.000
_cell.length_b   1.000
_cell.length_c   1.000
_cell.angle_alpha   90.00
_cell.angle_beta   90.00
_cell.angle_gamma   90.00
#
_symmetry.space_group_name_H-M   'P 1'
#
loop_
_entity.id
_entity.type
_entity.pdbx_description
1 polymer ?
#
loop_
_entity_poly.entity_id
_entity_poly.type
_entity_poly.pdbx_seq_one_letter_code
_entity_poly.pdbx_strand_id
1 'polypeptide(L)'
;TLSWQLLMVIIKNLNDSHVAKRHDLFIETTEKENTWLAENCPADSVALGRAAWTLLHTTAAYYPDRPAPSQMDSMRLFMSTFVDNYPCFKDFKQYMAEEPVRVGSRKKLSEWLCRQHNKVNEKLGKPPFDFEIFERILFHIPMCDIYRMRLVCKTWKAQCEHQLFTLIKLQNQQLHIRIGEKGDLYRTKLSPYQYDFEHQVIEFRKDDDSLGLCYLVPTDRRKFQIIFNAWENEPNFQFPVSQRKYLQEYAQLLYHYRFNAMLEQVYQFPSPFECNEKVQYIADRGMIMSFSYEDTTEQQDNWINPVGIEILSVHVHLSWLLSGLEDARIETQPVYPERYQALTDKLNKEGITDYYPYSQHALKYIMTGEFDLSSFRSDEQTEPTRLEQLRSSLLEAGVNPRVIWKYGFAKAFILKEQPSSIEHNVRAILESENEWVTNKRHILDQYWL
;
A
#
# COMPACT_ATOMS: atom_id res chain seq x y z
N THR A 1 -9.80 4.59 -21.62
CA THR A 1 -10.50 5.83 -21.23
C THR A 1 -11.82 5.45 -20.62
N LEU A 2 -11.98 5.69 -19.33
CA LEU A 2 -12.81 4.81 -18.49
C LEU A 2 -13.44 5.49 -17.26
N SER A 3 -13.27 6.79 -17.08
CA SER A 3 -12.94 7.24 -15.72
C SER A 3 -14.00 8.01 -14.95
N TRP A 4 -15.27 8.05 -15.36
CA TRP A 4 -16.30 8.66 -14.51
C TRP A 4 -17.35 7.68 -14.03
N GLN A 5 -17.88 6.81 -14.87
CA GLN A 5 -18.89 5.87 -14.39
C GLN A 5 -18.30 4.67 -13.69
N LEU A 6 -17.15 4.17 -14.14
CA LEU A 6 -16.37 3.20 -13.37
C LEU A 6 -15.84 3.84 -12.09
N LEU A 7 -15.39 5.10 -12.14
CA LEU A 7 -14.94 5.85 -10.97
C LEU A 7 -16.09 6.14 -10.00
N MET A 8 -17.30 6.45 -10.47
CA MET A 8 -18.49 6.63 -9.62
C MET A 8 -18.98 5.30 -9.05
N VAL A 9 -18.87 4.19 -9.77
CA VAL A 9 -19.19 2.86 -9.24
C VAL A 9 -18.14 2.41 -8.22
N ILE A 10 -16.86 2.68 -8.47
CA ILE A 10 -15.78 2.39 -7.51
C ILE A 10 -15.89 3.32 -6.30
N ILE A 11 -16.09 4.63 -6.47
CA ILE A 11 -16.31 5.60 -5.37
C ILE A 11 -17.58 5.25 -4.59
N LYS A 12 -18.68 4.86 -5.26
CA LYS A 12 -19.90 4.42 -4.58
C LYS A 12 -19.64 3.14 -3.77
N ASN A 13 -19.00 2.12 -4.35
CA ASN A 13 -18.66 0.89 -3.65
C ASN A 13 -17.63 1.08 -2.52
N LEU A 14 -16.70 2.04 -2.66
CA LEU A 14 -15.74 2.41 -1.60
C LEU A 14 -16.42 3.17 -0.46
N ASN A 15 -17.33 4.11 -0.77
CA ASN A 15 -18.15 4.80 0.23
C ASN A 15 -19.10 3.84 0.95
N ASP A 16 -19.71 2.88 0.24
CA ASP A 16 -20.56 1.86 0.85
C ASP A 16 -19.75 0.95 1.82
N SER A 17 -18.45 0.78 1.58
CA SER A 17 -17.53 0.08 2.50
C SER A 17 -17.09 0.89 3.72
N HIS A 18 -17.26 2.22 3.70
CA HIS A 18 -17.00 3.14 4.82
C HIS A 18 -18.27 3.52 5.61
N VAL A 19 -19.47 3.30 5.04
CA VAL A 19 -20.76 3.63 5.68
C VAL A 19 -21.47 2.42 6.28
N ALA A 20 -20.97 1.20 6.07
CA ALA A 20 -21.50 -0.01 6.70
C ALA A 20 -21.13 -0.09 8.20
N LYS A 21 -21.72 0.81 9.00
CA LYS A 21 -22.14 0.67 10.41
C LYS A 21 -22.46 2.06 10.94
N ARG A 22 -23.64 2.60 10.62
CA ARG A 22 -24.37 3.44 11.57
C ARG A 22 -25.82 3.64 11.17
N HIS A 23 -26.68 3.33 12.13
CA HIS A 23 -28.12 3.49 12.19
C HIS A 23 -28.94 2.34 11.62
N ASP A 24 -29.25 1.41 12.52
CA ASP A 24 -30.59 0.82 12.59
C ASP A 24 -31.01 0.80 14.06
N LEU A 25 -32.02 1.59 14.40
CA LEU A 25 -33.16 1.17 15.25
C LEU A 25 -34.13 2.35 15.49
N PHE A 26 -35.40 2.07 15.16
CA PHE A 26 -36.65 2.83 15.43
C PHE A 26 -37.15 3.86 14.41
N ILE A 27 -37.52 3.42 13.19
CA ILE A 27 -38.84 3.69 12.55
C ILE A 27 -39.21 2.48 11.67
N GLU A 28 -39.46 1.31 12.28
CA GLU A 28 -39.85 0.10 11.54
C GLU A 28 -41.34 0.09 11.27
N THR A 29 -41.75 0.43 10.05
CA THR A 29 -42.78 -0.30 9.26
C THR A 29 -43.03 0.39 7.92
N THR A 30 -42.97 1.72 7.84
CA THR A 30 -43.22 2.47 6.59
C THR A 30 -41.98 2.68 5.72
N GLU A 31 -40.76 2.70 6.29
CA GLU A 31 -39.52 2.85 5.50
C GLU A 31 -39.06 1.56 4.82
N LYS A 32 -39.33 0.38 5.41
CA LYS A 32 -38.94 -0.94 4.85
C LYS A 32 -39.67 -1.27 3.54
N GLU A 33 -40.96 -0.93 3.42
CA GLU A 33 -41.69 -1.09 2.15
C GLU A 33 -41.19 -0.10 1.10
N ASN A 34 -40.92 1.15 1.48
CA ASN A 34 -40.41 2.18 0.57
C ASN A 34 -38.97 1.91 0.09
N THR A 35 -38.12 1.33 0.93
CA THR A 35 -36.75 0.89 0.55
C THR A 35 -36.79 -0.34 -0.33
N TRP A 36 -37.64 -1.34 -0.03
CA TRP A 36 -37.82 -2.50 -0.92
C TRP A 36 -38.35 -2.08 -2.29
N LEU A 37 -39.35 -1.20 -2.35
CA LEU A 37 -39.84 -0.63 -3.61
C LEU A 37 -38.74 0.17 -4.32
N ALA A 38 -37.95 1.01 -3.63
CA ALA A 38 -36.86 1.77 -4.25
C ALA A 38 -35.73 0.89 -4.80
N GLU A 39 -35.47 -0.26 -4.17
CA GLU A 39 -34.42 -1.21 -4.57
C GLU A 39 -34.88 -2.23 -5.62
N ASN A 40 -36.18 -2.49 -5.72
CA ASN A 40 -36.76 -3.50 -6.62
C ASN A 40 -37.64 -2.90 -7.73
N CYS A 41 -37.75 -1.58 -7.84
CA CYS A 41 -38.38 -0.93 -9.00
C CYS A 41 -37.50 -1.07 -10.26
N PRO A 42 -38.11 -1.24 -11.45
CA PRO A 42 -37.39 -1.07 -12.71
C PRO A 42 -36.68 0.28 -12.76
N ALA A 43 -35.43 0.27 -13.21
CA ALA A 43 -34.58 1.46 -13.20
C ALA A 43 -35.21 2.62 -14.01
N ASP A 44 -35.22 3.81 -13.42
CA ASP A 44 -35.59 5.03 -14.14
C ASP A 44 -34.54 5.38 -15.21
N SER A 45 -34.85 6.39 -16.05
CA SER A 45 -33.96 6.79 -17.15
C SER A 45 -32.56 7.26 -16.68
N VAL A 46 -32.44 7.75 -15.45
CA VAL A 46 -31.18 8.23 -14.88
C VAL A 46 -30.36 7.06 -14.34
N ALA A 47 -30.98 6.15 -13.59
CA ALA A 47 -30.37 4.95 -13.03
C ALA A 47 -29.94 3.99 -14.15
N LEU A 48 -30.81 3.73 -15.12
CA LEU A 48 -30.50 2.95 -16.31
C LEU A 48 -29.40 3.63 -17.13
N GLY A 49 -29.51 4.95 -17.31
CA GLY A 49 -28.50 5.78 -17.95
C GLY A 49 -27.14 5.67 -17.29
N ARG A 50 -27.05 5.64 -15.96
CA ARG A 50 -25.76 5.43 -15.26
C ARG A 50 -25.23 4.00 -15.47
N ALA A 51 -26.09 2.98 -15.32
CA ALA A 51 -25.70 1.58 -15.41
C ALA A 51 -25.21 1.17 -16.82
N ALA A 52 -25.91 1.59 -17.87
CA ALA A 52 -25.54 1.37 -19.27
C ALA A 52 -24.12 1.84 -19.57
N TRP A 53 -23.81 2.98 -19.00
CA TRP A 53 -22.71 3.85 -19.37
C TRP A 53 -21.48 3.37 -18.57
N THR A 54 -21.69 2.91 -17.32
CA THR A 54 -20.78 2.00 -16.61
C THR A 54 -20.43 0.78 -17.45
N LEU A 55 -21.41 0.02 -17.93
CA LEU A 55 -21.15 -1.18 -18.75
C LEU A 55 -20.31 -0.85 -19.99
N LEU A 56 -20.67 0.19 -20.75
CA LEU A 56 -19.98 0.58 -21.97
C LEU A 56 -18.54 1.03 -21.72
N HIS A 57 -18.32 1.89 -20.72
CA HIS A 57 -16.97 2.37 -20.38
C HIS A 57 -16.10 1.23 -19.84
N THR A 58 -16.69 0.34 -19.04
CA THR A 58 -16.01 -0.88 -18.56
C THR A 58 -15.65 -1.80 -19.73
N THR A 59 -16.57 -2.03 -20.65
CA THR A 59 -16.31 -2.84 -21.84
C THR A 59 -15.19 -2.24 -22.69
N ALA A 60 -15.18 -0.92 -22.89
CA ALA A 60 -14.10 -0.22 -23.59
C ALA A 60 -12.76 -0.26 -22.85
N ALA A 61 -12.76 -0.37 -21.52
CA ALA A 61 -11.57 -0.52 -20.68
C ALA A 61 -10.78 -1.78 -20.94
N TYR A 62 -11.53 -2.89 -20.96
CA TYR A 62 -11.01 -4.24 -21.03
C TYR A 62 -10.79 -4.67 -22.47
N TYR A 63 -11.20 -3.81 -23.42
CA TYR A 63 -10.94 -4.02 -24.82
C TYR A 63 -9.43 -4.17 -25.09
N PRO A 64 -9.00 -5.06 -26.00
CA PRO A 64 -7.58 -5.26 -26.28
C PRO A 64 -6.91 -4.01 -26.90
N ASP A 65 -5.62 -3.82 -26.63
CA ASP A 65 -4.83 -2.78 -27.32
C ASP A 65 -4.62 -3.14 -28.80
N ARG A 66 -4.52 -4.43 -29.10
CA ARG A 66 -4.40 -5.02 -30.44
C ARG A 66 -5.49 -6.06 -30.65
N PRO A 67 -6.75 -5.64 -30.89
CA PRO A 67 -7.86 -6.58 -31.05
C PRO A 67 -7.72 -7.39 -32.34
N ALA A 68 -8.07 -8.68 -32.28
CA ALA A 68 -8.20 -9.49 -33.49
C ALA A 68 -9.38 -8.99 -34.35
N PRO A 69 -9.38 -9.22 -35.68
CA PRO A 69 -10.48 -8.80 -36.54
C PRO A 69 -11.86 -9.26 -36.04
N SER A 70 -11.97 -10.50 -35.54
CA SER A 70 -13.20 -11.04 -34.94
C SER A 70 -13.67 -10.29 -33.70
N GLN A 71 -12.75 -9.77 -32.86
CA GLN A 71 -13.07 -8.94 -31.70
C GLN A 71 -13.49 -7.53 -32.10
N MET A 72 -12.98 -7.02 -33.22
CA MET A 72 -13.42 -5.76 -33.81
C MET A 72 -14.85 -5.87 -34.32
N ASP A 73 -15.16 -6.93 -35.06
CA ASP A 73 -16.50 -7.20 -35.58
C ASP A 73 -17.51 -7.46 -34.45
N SER A 74 -17.13 -8.27 -33.46
CA SER A 74 -17.93 -8.50 -32.26
C SER A 74 -18.24 -7.21 -31.50
N MET A 75 -17.26 -6.32 -31.34
CA MET A 75 -17.48 -5.03 -30.67
C MET A 75 -18.41 -4.09 -31.48
N ARG A 76 -18.28 -4.07 -32.81
CA ARG A 76 -19.21 -3.32 -33.68
C ARG A 76 -20.63 -3.83 -33.51
N LEU A 77 -20.80 -5.16 -33.57
CA LEU A 77 -22.10 -5.80 -33.41
C LEU A 77 -22.69 -5.54 -32.02
N PHE A 78 -21.89 -5.72 -30.96
CA PHE A 78 -22.29 -5.41 -29.59
C PHE A 78 -22.83 -3.98 -29.48
N MET A 79 -22.08 -2.99 -30.01
CA MET A 79 -22.52 -1.60 -29.95
C MET A 79 -23.81 -1.38 -30.75
N SER A 80 -23.91 -1.85 -32.00
CA SER A 80 -25.15 -1.68 -32.78
C SER A 80 -26.35 -2.32 -32.11
N THR A 81 -26.21 -3.55 -31.63
CA THR A 81 -27.29 -4.29 -30.96
C THR A 81 -27.64 -3.68 -29.61
N PHE A 82 -26.65 -3.17 -28.87
CA PHE A 82 -26.89 -2.43 -27.63
C PHE A 82 -27.77 -1.21 -27.90
N VAL A 83 -27.42 -0.40 -28.90
CA VAL A 83 -28.21 0.79 -29.26
C VAL A 83 -29.59 0.44 -29.79
N ASP A 84 -29.72 -0.65 -30.55
CA ASP A 84 -31.01 -1.12 -31.06
C ASP A 84 -31.99 -1.51 -29.95
N ASN A 85 -31.48 -2.04 -28.84
CA ASN A 85 -32.28 -2.58 -27.75
C ASN A 85 -32.31 -1.66 -26.52
N TYR A 86 -31.61 -0.52 -26.53
CA TYR A 86 -31.60 0.41 -25.41
C TYR A 86 -32.96 1.12 -25.30
N PRO A 87 -33.69 0.97 -24.19
CA PRO A 87 -35.12 1.34 -24.12
C PRO A 87 -35.37 2.84 -24.09
N CYS A 88 -34.35 3.63 -23.77
CA CYS A 88 -34.38 5.09 -23.80
C CYS A 88 -33.34 5.62 -24.80
N PHE A 89 -33.49 6.86 -25.27
CA PHE A 89 -32.49 7.55 -26.10
C PHE A 89 -32.30 7.05 -27.56
N LYS A 90 -33.32 7.34 -28.40
CA LYS A 90 -33.35 6.99 -29.84
C LYS A 90 -32.27 7.67 -30.70
N ASP A 91 -31.77 8.83 -30.26
CA ASP A 91 -30.84 9.65 -31.04
C ASP A 91 -29.42 9.07 -31.08
N PHE A 92 -29.10 8.11 -30.20
CA PHE A 92 -27.77 7.50 -30.19
C PHE A 92 -27.46 6.75 -31.49
N LYS A 93 -28.48 6.25 -32.19
CA LYS A 93 -28.34 5.67 -33.54
C LYS A 93 -27.81 6.70 -34.54
N GLN A 94 -28.31 7.93 -34.47
CA GLN A 94 -27.85 9.01 -35.33
C GLN A 94 -26.39 9.38 -35.00
N TYR A 95 -26.05 9.48 -33.71
CA TYR A 95 -24.66 9.76 -33.31
C TYR A 95 -23.68 8.69 -33.79
N MET A 96 -24.07 7.41 -33.74
CA MET A 96 -23.28 6.31 -34.28
C MET A 96 -23.18 6.32 -35.81
N ALA A 97 -24.19 6.83 -36.52
CA ALA A 97 -24.14 6.98 -37.97
C ALA A 97 -23.20 8.13 -38.38
N GLU A 98 -23.22 9.24 -37.65
CA GLU A 98 -22.34 10.40 -37.86
C GLU A 98 -20.87 10.10 -37.52
N GLU A 99 -20.63 9.42 -36.38
CA GLU A 99 -19.30 9.01 -35.96
C GLU A 99 -19.30 7.50 -35.65
N PRO A 100 -18.92 6.64 -36.62
CA PRO A 100 -18.87 5.20 -36.40
C PRO A 100 -17.92 4.78 -35.27
N VAL A 101 -18.29 3.70 -34.57
CA VAL A 101 -17.51 3.17 -33.45
C VAL A 101 -16.08 2.81 -33.86
N ARG A 102 -15.10 3.33 -33.11
CA ARG A 102 -13.67 3.15 -33.40
C ARG A 102 -13.07 1.96 -32.64
N VAL A 103 -13.26 0.75 -33.17
CA VAL A 103 -12.83 -0.51 -32.54
C VAL A 103 -11.36 -0.89 -32.80
N GLY A 104 -10.52 0.03 -33.30
CA GLY A 104 -9.14 -0.30 -33.72
C GLY A 104 -8.15 -0.54 -32.59
N SER A 105 -8.45 -0.09 -31.38
CA SER A 105 -7.68 -0.33 -30.15
C SER A 105 -8.50 0.12 -28.94
N ARG A 106 -8.11 -0.30 -27.74
CA ARG A 106 -8.64 0.21 -26.46
C ARG A 106 -8.72 1.74 -26.45
N LYS A 107 -7.61 2.42 -26.75
CA LYS A 107 -7.53 3.90 -26.77
C LYS A 107 -8.57 4.51 -27.71
N LYS A 108 -8.63 4.04 -28.96
CA LYS A 108 -9.56 4.57 -29.97
C LYS A 108 -11.03 4.37 -29.59
N LEU A 109 -11.37 3.19 -29.06
CA LEU A 109 -12.72 2.85 -28.65
C LEU A 109 -13.16 3.70 -27.46
N SER A 110 -12.29 3.78 -26.46
CA SER A 110 -12.57 4.53 -25.25
C SER A 110 -12.66 6.05 -25.49
N GLU A 111 -11.80 6.63 -26.33
CA GLU A 111 -11.91 8.05 -26.73
C GLU A 111 -13.19 8.34 -27.50
N TRP A 112 -13.56 7.46 -28.43
CA TRP A 112 -14.83 7.57 -29.16
C TRP A 112 -16.02 7.55 -28.20
N LEU A 113 -16.02 6.63 -27.22
CA LEU A 113 -17.09 6.51 -26.24
C LEU A 113 -17.19 7.75 -25.34
N CYS A 114 -16.06 8.32 -24.92
CA CYS A 114 -16.04 9.60 -24.19
C CYS A 114 -16.64 10.75 -25.02
N ARG A 115 -16.31 10.85 -26.31
CA ARG A 115 -16.91 11.86 -27.20
C ARG A 115 -18.42 11.68 -27.32
N GLN A 116 -18.91 10.45 -27.51
CA GLN A 116 -20.35 10.20 -27.57
C GLN A 116 -21.04 10.52 -26.23
N HIS A 117 -20.41 10.21 -25.09
CA HIS A 117 -20.93 10.59 -23.78
C HIS A 117 -21.01 12.10 -23.61
N ASN A 118 -20.02 12.85 -24.12
CA ASN A 118 -20.05 14.32 -24.10
C ASN A 118 -21.15 14.92 -24.97
N LYS A 119 -21.47 14.33 -26.14
CA LYS A 119 -22.65 14.74 -26.93
C LYS A 119 -23.95 14.59 -26.13
N VAL A 120 -24.06 13.54 -25.32
CA VAL A 120 -25.22 13.35 -24.43
C VAL A 120 -25.21 14.35 -23.29
N ASN A 121 -24.04 14.65 -22.70
CA ASN A 121 -23.91 15.67 -21.66
C ASN A 121 -24.32 17.05 -22.18
N GLU A 122 -23.83 17.46 -23.35
CA GLU A 122 -24.19 18.72 -24.00
C GLU A 122 -25.70 18.82 -24.23
N LYS A 123 -26.32 17.76 -24.77
CA LYS A 123 -27.78 17.70 -24.96
C LYS A 123 -28.56 17.86 -23.64
N LEU A 124 -28.02 17.33 -22.54
CA LEU A 124 -28.61 17.42 -21.20
C LEU A 124 -28.20 18.69 -20.44
N GLY A 125 -27.46 19.62 -21.06
CA GLY A 125 -26.96 20.84 -20.40
C GLY A 125 -25.91 20.57 -19.32
N LYS A 126 -25.25 19.41 -19.36
CA LYS A 126 -24.19 19.03 -18.44
C LYS A 126 -22.82 19.44 -18.98
N PRO A 127 -21.85 19.78 -18.11
CA PRO A 127 -20.51 20.13 -18.55
C PRO A 127 -19.85 18.97 -19.31
N PRO A 128 -19.05 19.25 -20.35
CA PRO A 128 -18.29 18.23 -21.05
C PRO A 128 -17.22 17.64 -20.12
N PHE A 129 -16.91 16.36 -20.32
CA PHE A 129 -15.86 15.68 -19.60
C PHE A 129 -14.51 15.81 -20.33
N ASP A 130 -13.50 16.33 -19.65
CA ASP A 130 -12.12 16.49 -20.11
C ASP A 130 -11.16 15.56 -19.34
N PHE A 131 -10.13 15.04 -20.01
CA PHE A 131 -9.08 14.21 -19.43
C PHE A 131 -8.30 14.91 -18.31
N GLU A 132 -8.15 16.23 -18.37
CA GLU A 132 -7.51 17.04 -17.32
C GLU A 132 -8.33 17.01 -16.00
N ILE A 133 -9.65 16.76 -16.09
CA ILE A 133 -10.51 16.55 -14.92
C ILE A 133 -10.16 15.23 -14.23
N PHE A 134 -9.68 14.21 -14.95
CA PHE A 134 -9.32 12.92 -14.34
C PHE A 134 -8.17 13.02 -13.33
N GLU A 135 -7.08 13.71 -13.70
CA GLU A 135 -5.95 13.96 -12.79
C GLU A 135 -6.37 14.84 -11.61
N ARG A 136 -7.23 15.84 -11.86
CA ARG A 136 -7.83 16.66 -10.80
C ARG A 136 -8.71 15.86 -9.84
N ILE A 137 -9.51 14.91 -10.34
CA ILE A 137 -10.33 14.06 -9.46
C ILE A 137 -9.45 13.16 -8.62
N LEU A 138 -8.50 12.46 -9.23
CA LEU A 138 -7.62 11.58 -8.47
C LEU A 138 -6.82 12.35 -7.41
N PHE A 139 -6.52 13.63 -7.64
CA PHE A 139 -5.89 14.49 -6.64
C PHE A 139 -6.71 14.62 -5.34
N HIS A 140 -8.04 14.48 -5.42
CA HIS A 140 -8.94 14.57 -4.28
C HIS A 140 -9.34 13.20 -3.69
N ILE A 141 -8.87 12.09 -4.27
CA ILE A 141 -9.14 10.74 -3.75
C ILE A 141 -8.02 10.34 -2.78
N PRO A 142 -8.33 9.71 -1.61
CA PRO A 142 -7.31 9.18 -0.72
C PRO A 142 -6.37 8.18 -1.41
N MET A 143 -5.09 8.17 -1.03
CA MET A 143 -4.09 7.30 -1.69
C MET A 143 -4.46 5.81 -1.64
N CYS A 144 -5.02 5.33 -0.53
CA CYS A 144 -5.47 3.93 -0.41
C CYS A 144 -6.53 3.56 -1.45
N ASP A 145 -7.42 4.50 -1.78
CA ASP A 145 -8.50 4.27 -2.74
C ASP A 145 -7.98 4.28 -4.16
N ILE A 146 -7.09 5.22 -4.51
CA ILE A 146 -6.39 5.20 -5.81
C ILE A 146 -5.64 3.87 -6.00
N TYR A 147 -5.00 3.36 -4.96
CA TYR A 147 -4.27 2.09 -5.01
C TYR A 147 -5.18 0.88 -5.27
N ARG A 148 -6.41 0.87 -4.73
CA ARG A 148 -7.40 -0.19 -4.99
C ARG A 148 -7.94 -0.15 -6.40
N MET A 149 -8.09 1.04 -6.95
CA MET A 149 -8.60 1.24 -8.30
C MET A 149 -7.69 0.58 -9.35
N ARG A 150 -6.41 0.34 -9.06
CA ARG A 150 -5.44 -0.29 -9.98
C ARG A 150 -5.85 -1.66 -10.53
N LEU A 151 -6.76 -2.39 -9.87
CA LEU A 151 -7.12 -3.77 -10.21
C LEU A 151 -7.89 -3.92 -11.54
N VAL A 152 -8.18 -2.82 -12.24
CA VAL A 152 -8.96 -2.84 -13.47
C VAL A 152 -8.16 -3.42 -14.65
N CYS A 153 -7.07 -2.80 -15.08
CA CYS A 153 -6.23 -3.30 -16.18
C CYS A 153 -4.80 -2.74 -16.11
N LYS A 154 -3.85 -3.28 -16.89
CA LYS A 154 -2.43 -2.85 -16.84
C LYS A 154 -2.22 -1.36 -17.12
N THR A 155 -2.90 -0.79 -18.11
CA THR A 155 -2.81 0.65 -18.42
C THR A 155 -3.38 1.50 -17.28
N TRP A 156 -4.51 1.08 -16.71
CA TRP A 156 -5.17 1.78 -15.61
C TRP A 156 -4.35 1.70 -14.31
N LYS A 157 -3.81 0.53 -14.02
CA LYS A 157 -2.83 0.31 -12.95
C LYS A 157 -1.70 1.33 -13.04
N ALA A 158 -1.05 1.44 -14.21
CA ALA A 158 0.04 2.38 -14.43
C ALA A 158 -0.38 3.84 -14.22
N GLN A 159 -1.60 4.22 -14.61
CA GLN A 159 -2.12 5.58 -14.39
C GLN A 159 -2.37 5.90 -12.91
N CYS A 160 -3.01 4.99 -12.19
CA CYS A 160 -3.23 5.13 -10.75
C CYS A 160 -1.89 5.16 -9.99
N GLU A 161 -0.92 4.34 -10.39
CA GLU A 161 0.43 4.33 -9.81
C GLU A 161 1.22 5.60 -10.08
N HIS A 162 1.15 6.10 -11.32
CA HIS A 162 1.73 7.39 -11.69
C HIS A 162 1.15 8.51 -10.82
N GLN A 163 -0.17 8.50 -10.62
CA GLN A 163 -0.84 9.49 -9.80
C GLN A 163 -0.44 9.39 -8.33
N LEU A 164 -0.33 8.18 -7.78
CA LEU A 164 0.13 7.97 -6.41
C LEU A 164 1.51 8.57 -6.20
N PHE A 165 2.45 8.27 -7.09
CA PHE A 165 3.79 8.84 -7.03
C PHE A 165 3.76 10.37 -7.15
N THR A 166 2.95 10.89 -8.09
CA THR A 166 2.78 12.34 -8.28
C THR A 166 2.24 13.02 -7.03
N LEU A 167 1.26 12.42 -6.35
CA LEU A 167 0.71 12.92 -5.09
C LEU A 167 1.76 12.95 -3.98
N ILE A 168 2.51 11.85 -3.82
CA ILE A 168 3.60 11.74 -2.83
C ILE A 168 4.64 12.85 -3.07
N LYS A 169 5.02 13.08 -4.33
CA LYS A 169 6.02 14.10 -4.70
C LYS A 169 5.49 15.52 -4.54
N LEU A 170 4.29 15.83 -5.02
CA LEU A 170 3.70 17.18 -4.95
C LEU A 170 3.37 17.60 -3.51
N GLN A 171 2.95 16.66 -2.66
CA GLN A 171 2.68 16.92 -1.25
C GLN A 171 3.94 16.87 -0.37
N ASN A 172 5.12 16.65 -0.97
CA ASN A 172 6.39 16.47 -0.27
C ASN A 172 6.29 15.46 0.88
N GLN A 173 5.68 14.30 0.62
CA GLN A 173 5.57 13.22 1.59
C GLN A 173 6.92 12.51 1.67
N GLN A 174 7.54 12.55 2.84
CA GLN A 174 8.92 12.15 3.08
C GLN A 174 9.01 10.90 3.96
N LEU A 175 10.11 10.17 3.84
CA LEU A 175 10.50 9.18 4.84
C LEU A 175 11.35 9.86 5.92
N HIS A 176 10.92 9.73 7.16
CA HIS A 176 11.65 10.16 8.35
C HIS A 176 12.34 8.96 8.97
N ILE A 177 13.66 9.00 9.05
CA ILE A 177 14.44 7.94 9.69
C ILE A 177 14.88 8.44 11.06
N ARG A 178 14.44 7.73 12.09
CA ARG A 178 14.69 8.03 13.49
C ARG A 178 15.71 7.03 14.03
N ILE A 179 16.89 7.49 14.44
CA ILE A 179 17.96 6.63 14.98
C ILE A 179 18.14 6.94 16.47
N GLY A 180 18.23 5.91 17.31
CA GLY A 180 18.41 6.03 18.76
C GLY A 180 17.13 5.82 19.57
N GLU A 181 17.20 6.11 20.88
CA GLU A 181 16.11 5.94 21.86
C GLU A 181 15.60 7.30 22.37
N LYS A 182 14.45 7.30 23.09
CA LYS A 182 13.79 8.53 23.59
C LYS A 182 14.78 9.42 24.37
N GLY A 183 15.14 10.57 23.80
CA GLY A 183 16.04 11.58 24.39
C GLY A 183 17.21 11.94 23.46
N ASP A 184 17.82 10.95 22.82
CA ASP A 184 18.96 11.08 21.91
C ASP A 184 18.58 10.62 20.49
N LEU A 185 17.52 11.22 19.94
CA LEU A 185 16.90 10.81 18.69
C LEU A 185 17.43 11.63 17.51
N TYR A 186 18.30 11.05 16.70
CA TYR A 186 18.67 11.65 15.41
C TYR A 186 17.56 11.45 14.38
N ARG A 187 17.33 12.45 13.54
CA ARG A 187 16.31 12.43 12.50
C ARG A 187 16.91 12.87 11.17
N THR A 188 16.87 11.98 10.19
CA THR A 188 17.11 12.35 8.79
C THR A 188 15.83 12.21 7.99
N LYS A 189 15.72 12.97 6.91
CA LYS A 189 14.58 12.95 5.99
C LYS A 189 15.04 12.55 4.61
N LEU A 190 14.25 11.72 3.94
CA LEU A 190 14.46 11.35 2.56
C LEU A 190 13.23 11.76 1.75
N SER A 191 13.48 12.40 0.61
CA SER A 191 12.48 12.90 -0.31
C SER A 191 12.27 11.90 -1.46
N PRO A 192 11.06 11.81 -2.03
CA PRO A 192 10.77 10.92 -3.14
C PRO A 192 11.55 11.35 -4.40
N TYR A 193 12.45 10.47 -4.86
CA TYR A 193 13.37 10.75 -5.96
C TYR A 193 12.78 10.29 -7.30
N GLN A 194 12.61 8.98 -7.47
CA GLN A 194 12.12 8.36 -8.71
C GLN A 194 11.13 7.22 -8.44
N TYR A 195 10.39 6.82 -9.47
CA TYR A 195 9.45 5.71 -9.43
C TYR A 195 9.74 4.67 -10.51
N ASP A 196 9.95 3.44 -10.07
CA ASP A 196 10.05 2.26 -10.91
C ASP A 196 8.65 1.68 -11.12
N PHE A 197 8.10 1.93 -12.31
CA PHE A 197 6.75 1.47 -12.70
C PHE A 197 6.65 -0.05 -12.84
N GLU A 198 7.75 -0.70 -13.23
CA GLU A 198 7.76 -2.15 -13.44
C GLU A 198 7.64 -2.87 -12.10
N HIS A 199 8.43 -2.43 -11.12
CA HIS A 199 8.50 -3.06 -9.81
C HIS A 199 7.60 -2.38 -8.76
N GLN A 200 6.93 -1.28 -9.10
CA GLN A 200 6.10 -0.46 -8.19
C GLN A 200 6.87 0.07 -6.98
N VAL A 201 8.13 0.42 -7.19
CA VAL A 201 9.06 0.85 -6.13
C VAL A 201 9.31 2.34 -6.25
N ILE A 202 9.14 3.07 -5.15
CA ILE A 202 9.59 4.45 -5.02
C ILE A 202 10.96 4.44 -4.36
N GLU A 203 11.91 5.14 -4.95
CA GLU A 203 13.19 5.42 -4.34
C GLU A 203 13.14 6.77 -3.62
N PHE A 204 13.58 6.78 -2.36
CA PHE A 204 13.75 7.98 -1.56
C PHE A 204 15.24 8.24 -1.32
N ARG A 205 15.67 9.50 -1.42
CA ARG A 205 17.06 9.95 -1.22
C ARG A 205 17.11 11.21 -0.37
N LYS A 206 18.28 11.53 0.19
CA LYS A 206 18.51 12.84 0.81
C LYS A 206 18.43 13.92 -0.27
N ASP A 207 17.94 15.09 0.09
CA ASP A 207 18.05 16.27 -0.77
C ASP A 207 19.50 16.79 -0.72
N ASP A 208 20.07 17.14 -1.88
CA ASP A 208 21.50 17.49 -2.03
C ASP A 208 21.98 18.61 -1.06
N ASP A 209 21.08 19.46 -0.57
CA ASP A 209 21.38 20.58 0.35
C ASP A 209 21.32 20.22 1.85
N SER A 210 20.98 18.98 2.20
CA SER A 210 20.96 18.54 3.60
C SER A 210 22.36 18.11 4.05
N LEU A 211 23.15 19.10 4.48
CA LEU A 211 24.42 18.91 5.18
C LEU A 211 24.35 17.78 6.23
N GLY A 212 25.26 16.81 6.11
CA GLY A 212 25.88 16.16 7.26
C GLY A 212 25.39 14.75 7.61
N LEU A 213 26.22 13.77 7.24
CA LEU A 213 26.75 12.78 8.19
C LEU A 213 27.03 13.45 9.56
N CYS A 214 26.91 12.83 10.74
CA CYS A 214 27.25 11.47 11.13
C CYS A 214 26.66 11.28 12.54
N TYR A 215 25.81 10.30 12.80
CA TYR A 215 25.47 9.97 14.18
C TYR A 215 26.50 8.96 14.72
N LEU A 216 27.12 9.32 15.84
CA LEU A 216 28.07 8.53 16.59
C LEU A 216 27.30 7.55 17.48
N VAL A 217 27.12 6.31 17.05
CA VAL A 217 26.38 5.32 17.84
C VAL A 217 27.34 4.61 18.82
N PRO A 218 27.11 4.63 20.15
CA PRO A 218 27.66 3.59 21.03
C PRO A 218 27.14 2.22 20.56
N THR A 219 27.91 1.14 20.67
CA THR A 219 27.55 -0.22 20.19
C THR A 219 26.13 -0.69 20.57
N ASP A 220 25.59 -0.16 21.67
CA ASP A 220 24.31 -0.51 22.29
C ASP A 220 23.10 0.29 21.76
N ARG A 221 23.29 1.27 20.85
CA ARG A 221 22.22 2.20 20.38
C ARG A 221 21.95 2.17 18.87
N ARG A 222 22.14 1.03 18.20
CA ARG A 222 21.99 0.86 16.74
C ARG A 222 20.55 0.68 16.23
N LYS A 223 19.56 1.10 17.01
CA LYS A 223 18.14 0.94 16.68
C LYS A 223 17.66 2.11 15.83
N PHE A 224 16.79 1.83 14.87
CA PHE A 224 16.17 2.86 14.07
C PHE A 224 14.75 2.51 13.64
N GLN A 225 13.99 3.54 13.24
CA GLN A 225 12.66 3.43 12.65
C GLN A 225 12.61 4.20 11.34
N ILE A 226 11.81 3.70 10.40
CA ILE A 226 11.51 4.38 9.15
C ILE A 226 10.02 4.71 9.17
N ILE A 227 9.71 6.00 9.12
CA ILE A 227 8.34 6.49 9.24
C ILE A 227 8.00 7.30 8.01
N PHE A 228 6.95 6.89 7.30
CA PHE A 228 6.35 7.75 6.29
C PHE A 228 5.49 8.80 6.98
N ASN A 229 5.77 10.07 6.76
CA ASN A 229 5.11 11.18 7.45
C ASN A 229 3.57 11.19 7.30
N ALA A 230 3.04 10.67 6.19
CA ALA A 230 1.59 10.56 6.00
C ALA A 230 0.91 9.54 6.96
N TRP A 231 1.67 8.72 7.67
CA TRP A 231 1.15 7.82 8.71
C TRP A 231 0.76 8.56 10.00
N GLU A 232 1.27 9.78 10.21
CA GLU A 232 1.08 10.55 11.45
C GLU A 232 -0.21 11.40 11.46
N ASN A 233 -1.26 10.96 10.77
CA ASN A 233 -2.55 11.66 10.79
C ASN A 233 -3.33 11.33 12.06
N GLU A 234 -3.42 12.29 12.99
CA GLU A 234 -4.33 12.22 14.13
C GLU A 234 -5.68 12.85 13.77
N PRO A 235 -6.80 12.09 13.69
CA PRO A 235 -8.10 12.70 13.83
C PRO A 235 -8.27 13.14 15.30
N ASN A 236 -8.36 14.46 15.50
CA ASN A 236 -8.74 15.12 16.75
C ASN A 236 -10.05 14.52 17.26
N PHE A 237 -9.95 13.55 18.17
CA PHE A 237 -11.13 12.95 18.79
C PHE A 237 -11.38 13.63 20.13
N GLN A 238 -12.49 14.37 20.20
CA GLN A 238 -12.91 14.98 21.45
C GLN A 238 -13.63 13.96 22.32
N PHE A 239 -13.15 13.81 23.55
CA PHE A 239 -13.73 12.93 24.56
C PHE A 239 -15.13 13.44 24.97
N PRO A 240 -16.21 12.65 24.82
CA PRO A 240 -17.47 12.99 25.46
C PRO A 240 -17.27 12.92 26.98
N VAL A 241 -17.40 14.06 27.65
CA VAL A 241 -17.13 14.23 29.10
C VAL A 241 -17.97 13.27 29.98
N SER A 242 -19.07 12.74 29.44
CA SER A 242 -20.01 11.84 30.11
C SER A 242 -19.51 10.41 30.37
N GLN A 243 -18.39 9.96 29.77
CA GLN A 243 -17.95 8.55 29.83
C GLN A 243 -16.68 8.27 30.69
N ARG A 244 -16.33 9.17 31.63
CA ARG A 244 -15.10 9.03 32.46
C ARG A 244 -15.01 7.73 33.28
N LYS A 245 -16.13 7.08 33.59
CA LYS A 245 -16.14 5.84 34.38
C LYS A 245 -15.45 4.65 33.68
N TYR A 246 -15.30 4.69 32.36
CA TYR A 246 -14.83 3.58 31.52
C TYR A 246 -13.57 3.93 30.73
N LEU A 247 -12.80 4.91 31.23
CA LEU A 247 -11.59 5.44 30.59
C LEU A 247 -10.59 4.35 30.17
N GLN A 248 -10.41 3.32 30.99
CA GLN A 248 -9.42 2.27 30.74
C GLN A 248 -9.84 1.33 29.60
N GLU A 249 -11.07 0.82 29.62
CA GLU A 249 -11.62 -0.05 28.57
C GLU A 249 -11.69 0.67 27.23
N TYR A 250 -12.11 1.95 27.26
CA TYR A 250 -12.14 2.78 26.06
C TYR A 250 -10.74 3.11 25.53
N ALA A 251 -9.77 3.40 26.41
CA ALA A 251 -8.37 3.60 26.01
C ALA A 251 -7.78 2.33 25.40
N GLN A 252 -8.09 1.16 25.95
CA GLN A 252 -7.72 -0.13 25.36
C GLN A 252 -8.36 -0.30 23.97
N LEU A 253 -9.65 0.00 23.84
CA LEU A 253 -10.33 -0.06 22.54
C LEU A 253 -9.69 0.87 21.51
N LEU A 254 -9.44 2.13 21.87
CA LEU A 254 -8.75 3.09 21.02
C LEU A 254 -7.34 2.64 20.64
N TYR A 255 -6.57 2.12 21.60
CA TYR A 255 -5.23 1.61 21.34
C TYR A 255 -5.27 0.52 20.25
N HIS A 256 -6.16 -0.46 20.38
CA HIS A 256 -6.24 -1.56 19.41
C HIS A 256 -6.82 -1.12 18.05
N TYR A 257 -7.78 -0.19 18.01
CA TYR A 257 -8.35 0.32 16.75
C TYR A 257 -7.41 1.26 16.00
N ARG A 258 -6.57 2.02 16.71
CA ARG A 258 -5.61 2.96 16.13
C ARG A 258 -4.20 2.40 16.01
N PHE A 259 -3.99 1.15 16.43
CA PHE A 259 -2.67 0.54 16.40
C PHE A 259 -2.15 0.46 14.96
N ASN A 260 -1.05 1.17 14.70
CA ASN A 260 -0.39 1.16 13.42
C ASN A 260 0.92 0.39 13.54
N ALA A 261 0.91 -0.86 13.07
CA ALA A 261 2.07 -1.74 13.12
C ALA A 261 3.30 -1.14 12.41
N MET A 262 3.11 -0.27 11.40
CA MET A 262 4.21 0.33 10.64
C MET A 262 4.95 1.42 11.44
N LEU A 263 4.25 2.17 12.29
CA LEU A 263 4.87 3.18 13.17
C LEU A 263 5.72 2.55 14.29
N GLU A 264 5.40 1.32 14.68
CA GLU A 264 6.03 0.63 15.81
C GLU A 264 7.21 -0.27 15.40
N GLN A 265 7.44 -0.45 14.08
CA GLN A 265 8.57 -1.26 13.60
C GLN A 265 9.89 -0.64 14.00
N VAL A 266 10.80 -1.48 14.48
CA VAL A 266 12.16 -1.11 14.84
C VAL A 266 13.12 -2.07 14.19
N TYR A 267 14.13 -1.51 13.55
CA TYR A 267 15.22 -2.21 12.91
C TYR A 267 16.51 -1.96 13.68
N GLN A 268 17.52 -2.77 13.41
CA GLN A 268 18.84 -2.65 14.01
C GLN A 268 19.92 -2.69 12.92
N PHE A 269 20.86 -1.77 12.96
CA PHE A 269 22.02 -1.81 12.08
C PHE A 269 22.95 -2.97 12.45
N PRO A 270 23.55 -3.66 11.45
CA PRO A 270 24.57 -4.69 11.69
C PRO A 270 25.82 -4.10 12.36
N SER A 271 26.82 -4.93 12.65
CA SER A 271 28.12 -4.43 13.13
C SER A 271 28.93 -3.87 11.98
N PRO A 272 29.59 -2.72 12.14
CA PRO A 272 30.52 -2.21 11.14
C PRO A 272 31.71 -3.16 10.89
N PHE A 273 31.99 -4.04 11.85
CA PHE A 273 33.06 -5.04 11.76
C PHE A 273 32.64 -6.36 11.09
N GLU A 274 31.35 -6.53 10.77
CA GLU A 274 30.83 -7.78 10.16
C GLU A 274 30.98 -7.78 8.63
N CYS A 275 31.17 -6.63 7.98
CA CYS A 275 31.24 -6.56 6.52
C CYS A 275 32.09 -5.38 6.02
N ASN A 276 33.13 -5.67 5.21
CA ASN A 276 34.06 -4.69 4.62
C ASN A 276 33.51 -3.97 3.37
N GLU A 277 32.22 -4.12 3.07
CA GLU A 277 31.60 -3.46 1.92
C GLU A 277 31.36 -1.96 2.21
N LYS A 278 31.65 -1.11 1.23
CA LYS A 278 31.42 0.34 1.35
C LYS A 278 29.94 0.69 1.52
N VAL A 279 29.06 -0.08 0.89
CA VAL A 279 27.62 0.09 0.95
C VAL A 279 27.01 -1.20 1.46
N GLN A 280 26.19 -1.08 2.48
CA GLN A 280 25.46 -2.17 3.10
C GLN A 280 23.95 -1.98 2.92
N TYR A 281 23.22 -3.08 3.08
CA TYR A 281 21.79 -3.13 2.83
C TYR A 281 21.04 -3.69 4.03
N ILE A 282 19.89 -3.10 4.36
CA ILE A 282 18.91 -3.68 5.28
C ILE A 282 17.59 -3.78 4.53
N ALA A 283 16.91 -4.90 4.64
CA ALA A 283 15.63 -5.10 3.97
C ALA A 283 14.57 -5.65 4.91
N ASP A 284 13.33 -5.37 4.52
CA ASP A 284 12.14 -6.09 4.92
C ASP A 284 11.34 -6.39 3.65
N ARG A 285 10.26 -7.16 3.74
CA ARG A 285 9.42 -7.53 2.60
C ARG A 285 9.10 -6.33 1.70
N GLY A 286 8.69 -5.21 2.26
CA GLY A 286 8.27 -4.05 1.46
C GLY A 286 9.32 -2.99 1.19
N MET A 287 10.56 -3.13 1.68
CA MET A 287 11.56 -2.07 1.61
C MET A 287 13.00 -2.59 1.61
N ILE A 288 13.89 -1.86 0.95
CA ILE A 288 15.34 -2.08 1.01
C ILE A 288 16.00 -0.72 1.23
N MET A 289 16.78 -0.59 2.29
CA MET A 289 17.59 0.59 2.61
C MET A 289 19.06 0.31 2.30
N SER A 290 19.71 1.28 1.66
CA SER A 290 21.16 1.31 1.47
C SER A 290 21.79 2.35 2.40
N PHE A 291 22.91 1.99 3.02
CA PHE A 291 23.63 2.85 3.95
C PHE A 291 25.13 2.53 3.92
N SER A 292 25.97 3.42 4.44
CA SER A 292 27.41 3.22 4.59
C SER A 292 27.86 3.57 6.01
N TYR A 293 28.99 2.99 6.42
CA TYR A 293 29.70 3.42 7.62
C TYR A 293 30.82 4.39 7.24
N GLU A 294 30.93 5.50 7.96
CA GLU A 294 32.10 6.37 7.86
C GLU A 294 33.15 5.97 8.90
N ASP A 295 34.37 5.73 8.44
CA ASP A 295 35.54 5.52 9.28
C ASP A 295 35.97 6.84 9.92
N THR A 296 35.76 6.96 11.23
CA THR A 296 36.23 8.09 12.05
C THR A 296 37.68 7.89 12.52
N THR A 297 38.52 7.24 11.71
CA THR A 297 39.91 6.88 12.07
C THR A 297 40.86 8.07 12.24
N GLU A 298 40.41 9.30 12.00
CA GLU A 298 41.21 10.53 12.19
C GLU A 298 40.99 11.25 13.54
N GLN A 299 40.09 10.80 14.43
CA GLN A 299 39.90 11.43 15.76
C GLN A 299 40.33 10.53 16.92
N GLN A 300 41.58 10.76 17.34
CA GLN A 300 42.31 10.40 18.56
C GLN A 300 41.55 9.87 19.79
N ASP A 301 42.14 8.81 20.37
CA ASP A 301 42.25 8.50 21.81
C ASP A 301 40.96 8.51 22.66
N ASN A 302 40.01 7.62 22.35
CA ASN A 302 39.06 7.15 23.36
C ASN A 302 38.60 5.71 23.07
N TRP A 303 38.39 4.92 24.13
CA TRP A 303 38.06 3.48 24.10
C TRP A 303 36.64 3.16 23.56
N ILE A 304 36.02 4.13 22.89
CA ILE A 304 34.71 4.05 22.26
C ILE A 304 34.91 4.71 20.90
N ASN A 305 35.16 3.92 19.84
CA ASN A 305 35.24 4.47 18.48
C ASN A 305 33.81 4.62 17.95
N PRO A 306 33.26 5.85 17.89
CA PRO A 306 31.94 6.03 17.34
C PRO A 306 31.95 5.85 15.82
N VAL A 307 31.08 4.98 15.32
CA VAL A 307 30.96 4.77 13.87
C VAL A 307 29.84 5.63 13.32
N GLY A 308 30.17 6.38 12.28
CA GLY A 308 29.24 7.20 11.53
C GLY A 308 28.34 6.38 10.63
N ILE A 309 27.04 6.71 10.54
CA ILE A 309 26.11 6.05 9.62
C ILE A 309 25.57 7.05 8.61
N GLU A 310 25.76 6.76 7.31
CA GLU A 310 25.12 7.48 6.22
C GLU A 310 23.98 6.68 5.62
N ILE A 311 22.80 7.28 5.53
CA ILE A 311 21.70 6.68 4.76
C ILE A 311 21.73 7.24 3.35
N LEU A 312 21.88 6.35 2.37
CA LEU A 312 22.05 6.70 0.96
C LEU A 312 20.71 6.74 0.23
N SER A 313 19.95 5.63 0.28
CA SER A 313 18.62 5.54 -0.31
C SER A 313 17.72 4.54 0.41
N VAL A 314 16.41 4.71 0.23
CA VAL A 314 15.41 3.72 0.64
C VAL A 314 14.47 3.43 -0.52
N HIS A 315 14.43 2.17 -0.94
CA HIS A 315 13.56 1.65 -1.98
C HIS A 315 12.34 1.02 -1.32
N VAL A 316 11.15 1.53 -1.63
CA VAL A 316 9.92 1.12 -0.94
C VAL A 316 8.85 0.73 -1.96
N HIS A 317 8.26 -0.45 -1.80
CA HIS A 317 7.10 -0.84 -2.60
C HIS A 317 5.87 -0.03 -2.21
N LEU A 318 5.04 0.41 -3.17
CA LEU A 318 3.83 1.21 -2.91
C LEU A 318 2.93 0.60 -1.82
N SER A 319 2.75 -0.72 -1.83
CA SER A 319 1.96 -1.42 -0.81
C SER A 319 2.47 -1.21 0.61
N TRP A 320 3.79 -1.07 0.81
CA TRP A 320 4.38 -0.85 2.12
C TRP A 320 4.01 0.53 2.66
N LEU A 321 4.18 1.58 1.84
CA LEU A 321 3.79 2.95 2.21
C LEU A 321 2.30 3.01 2.58
N LEU A 322 1.46 2.42 1.75
CA LEU A 322 0.02 2.51 1.92
C LEU A 322 -0.50 1.61 3.05
N SER A 323 0.24 0.56 3.41
CA SER A 323 -0.15 -0.33 4.50
C SER A 323 -0.05 0.28 5.90
N GLY A 324 0.67 1.40 6.06
CA GLY A 324 0.68 2.17 7.30
C GLY A 324 -0.36 3.29 7.34
N LEU A 325 -1.22 3.43 6.34
CA LEU A 325 -2.39 4.30 6.41
C LEU A 325 -3.55 3.53 7.11
N GLU A 326 -4.62 4.24 7.50
CA GLU A 326 -5.73 3.73 8.34
C GLU A 326 -6.38 2.41 7.88
N ASP A 327 -6.06 1.93 6.68
CA ASP A 327 -6.61 0.71 6.11
C ASP A 327 -5.62 -0.47 6.11
N ALA A 328 -5.67 -1.25 7.19
CA ALA A 328 -4.86 -2.45 7.40
C ALA A 328 -5.07 -3.57 6.36
N ARG A 329 -5.97 -3.41 5.37
CA ARG A 329 -6.25 -4.42 4.33
C ARG A 329 -5.21 -4.48 3.21
N ILE A 330 -4.30 -3.51 3.12
CA ILE A 330 -3.25 -3.55 2.08
C ILE A 330 -2.09 -4.42 2.59
N GLU A 331 -1.89 -5.58 1.95
CA GLU A 331 -0.74 -6.44 2.23
C GLU A 331 0.54 -5.94 1.56
N THR A 332 1.64 -6.05 2.30
CA THR A 332 2.97 -5.64 1.84
C THR A 332 3.53 -6.66 0.84
N GLN A 333 3.89 -6.19 -0.36
CA GLN A 333 4.50 -6.98 -1.42
C GLN A 333 6.03 -6.82 -1.43
N PRO A 334 6.76 -7.85 -1.91
CA PRO A 334 8.22 -7.84 -2.05
C PRO A 334 8.71 -6.74 -3.00
N VAL A 335 9.84 -6.11 -2.65
CA VAL A 335 10.61 -5.27 -3.60
C VAL A 335 11.35 -6.20 -4.58
N TYR A 336 11.34 -5.90 -5.89
CA TYR A 336 12.11 -6.64 -6.91
C TYR A 336 11.97 -8.18 -6.93
N PRO A 337 10.75 -8.77 -6.87
CA PRO A 337 10.57 -10.23 -6.74
C PRO A 337 11.25 -11.05 -7.85
N GLU A 338 11.31 -10.51 -9.06
CA GLU A 338 11.94 -11.15 -10.21
C GLU A 338 13.46 -11.30 -10.03
N ARG A 339 14.11 -10.34 -9.35
CA ARG A 339 15.54 -10.41 -9.04
C ARG A 339 15.83 -11.50 -8.01
N TYR A 340 14.95 -11.68 -7.02
CA TYR A 340 15.04 -12.79 -6.07
C TYR A 340 14.87 -14.14 -6.76
N GLN A 341 13.89 -14.27 -7.65
CA GLN A 341 13.72 -15.49 -8.44
C GLN A 341 14.96 -15.79 -9.28
N ALA A 342 15.51 -14.79 -9.96
CA ALA A 342 16.72 -14.95 -10.76
C ALA A 342 17.94 -15.35 -9.92
N LEU A 343 18.06 -14.87 -8.68
CA LEU A 343 19.11 -15.29 -7.74
C LEU A 343 18.92 -16.76 -7.35
N THR A 344 17.70 -17.13 -6.94
CA THR A 344 17.36 -18.51 -6.58
C THR A 344 17.65 -19.48 -7.73
N ASP A 345 17.30 -19.12 -8.96
CA ASP A 345 17.57 -19.94 -10.14
C ASP A 345 19.08 -20.09 -10.42
N LYS A 346 19.89 -19.07 -10.11
CA LYS A 346 21.36 -19.14 -10.22
C LYS A 346 21.96 -20.03 -9.12
N LEU A 347 21.57 -19.82 -7.87
CA LEU A 347 22.07 -20.59 -6.73
C LEU A 347 21.72 -22.08 -6.85
N ASN A 348 20.49 -22.40 -7.29
CA ASN A 348 20.05 -23.77 -7.54
C ASN A 348 20.93 -24.49 -8.59
N LYS A 349 21.38 -23.78 -9.63
CA LYS A 349 22.30 -24.35 -10.64
C LYS A 349 23.67 -24.69 -10.05
N GLU A 350 24.08 -23.96 -9.02
CA GLU A 350 25.34 -24.17 -8.30
C GLU A 350 25.20 -25.15 -7.11
N GLY A 351 24.01 -25.76 -6.94
CA GLY A 351 23.71 -26.73 -5.89
C GLY A 351 23.39 -26.12 -4.52
N ILE A 352 23.18 -24.80 -4.45
CA ILE A 352 22.79 -24.09 -3.23
C ILE A 352 21.27 -23.94 -3.25
N THR A 353 20.57 -24.73 -2.43
CA THR A 353 19.10 -24.76 -2.38
C THR A 353 18.50 -23.96 -1.23
N ASP A 354 19.32 -23.62 -0.24
CA ASP A 354 18.90 -22.88 0.95
C ASP A 354 19.79 -21.66 1.12
N TYR A 355 19.16 -20.49 1.27
CA TYR A 355 19.83 -19.22 1.53
C TYR A 355 18.83 -18.23 2.12
N TYR A 356 19.33 -17.31 2.92
CA TYR A 356 18.55 -16.24 3.49
C TYR A 356 18.38 -15.08 2.49
N PRO A 357 17.15 -14.73 2.05
CA PRO A 357 16.93 -13.72 1.01
C PRO A 357 17.38 -12.31 1.38
N TYR A 358 17.37 -11.94 2.66
CA TYR A 358 17.81 -10.59 3.09
C TYR A 358 19.23 -10.60 3.69
N SER A 359 20.04 -11.62 3.37
CA SER A 359 21.48 -11.57 3.65
C SER A 359 22.15 -10.42 2.86
N GLN A 360 23.26 -9.89 3.38
CA GLN A 360 23.98 -8.79 2.71
C GLN A 360 24.30 -9.09 1.24
N HIS A 361 24.74 -10.32 0.94
CA HIS A 361 25.12 -10.73 -0.41
C HIS A 361 23.92 -10.91 -1.33
N ALA A 362 22.82 -11.46 -0.82
CA ALA A 362 21.57 -11.50 -1.57
C ALA A 362 21.10 -10.09 -1.90
N LEU A 363 21.02 -9.20 -0.90
CA LEU A 363 20.59 -7.81 -1.11
C LEU A 363 21.52 -7.04 -2.06
N LYS A 364 22.84 -7.24 -1.98
CA LYS A 364 23.80 -6.67 -2.93
C LYS A 364 23.48 -7.10 -4.36
N TYR A 365 23.23 -8.40 -4.59
CA TYR A 365 22.81 -8.89 -5.91
C TYR A 365 21.46 -8.28 -6.35
N ILE A 366 20.48 -8.21 -5.45
CA ILE A 366 19.17 -7.62 -5.77
C ILE A 366 19.30 -6.16 -6.17
N MET A 367 20.17 -5.39 -5.53
CA MET A 367 20.31 -3.96 -5.78
C MET A 367 21.21 -3.66 -6.99
N THR A 368 22.32 -4.38 -7.15
CA THR A 368 23.39 -4.08 -8.12
C THR A 368 23.45 -5.03 -9.31
N GLY A 369 22.89 -6.24 -9.18
CA GLY A 369 23.07 -7.34 -10.13
C GLY A 369 24.42 -8.06 -10.02
N GLU A 370 25.33 -7.60 -9.15
CA GLU A 370 26.63 -8.23 -8.93
C GLU A 370 26.46 -9.57 -8.21
N PHE A 371 26.94 -10.65 -8.84
CA PHE A 371 26.84 -12.01 -8.30
C PHE A 371 28.23 -12.53 -7.94
N ASP A 372 28.41 -12.90 -6.68
CA ASP A 372 29.61 -13.57 -6.18
C ASP A 372 29.22 -14.88 -5.51
N LEU A 373 29.53 -16.01 -6.16
CA LEU A 373 29.22 -17.34 -5.66
C LEU A 373 30.00 -17.69 -4.38
N SER A 374 31.20 -17.14 -4.21
CA SER A 374 32.06 -17.47 -3.06
C SER A 374 31.43 -17.02 -1.75
N SER A 375 30.66 -15.92 -1.81
CA SER A 375 29.93 -15.37 -0.67
C SER A 375 28.83 -16.29 -0.16
N PHE A 376 28.16 -17.10 -0.99
CA PHE A 376 26.97 -17.87 -0.59
C PHE A 376 27.26 -19.24 0.04
N ARG A 377 28.53 -19.61 0.24
CA ARG A 377 28.93 -20.93 0.75
C ARG A 377 29.13 -21.00 2.27
N SER A 378 28.80 -19.93 3.02
CA SER A 378 28.95 -19.88 4.49
C SER A 378 27.65 -20.16 5.24
N ASP A 379 27.75 -20.86 6.38
CA ASP A 379 26.60 -21.25 7.23
C ASP A 379 25.84 -20.05 7.83
N GLU A 380 26.48 -18.89 8.01
CA GLU A 380 25.82 -17.67 8.52
C GLU A 380 24.75 -17.11 7.56
N GLN A 381 24.69 -17.58 6.31
CA GLN A 381 23.80 -17.06 5.28
C GLN A 381 22.51 -17.84 5.09
N THR A 382 22.22 -18.82 5.94
CA THR A 382 21.00 -19.64 5.85
C THR A 382 20.01 -19.35 6.97
N GLU A 383 20.42 -18.69 8.06
CA GLU A 383 19.52 -18.48 9.19
C GLU A 383 18.62 -17.24 9.04
N PRO A 384 17.28 -17.41 9.05
CA PRO A 384 16.37 -16.29 9.07
C PRO A 384 16.42 -15.54 10.42
N THR A 385 16.08 -14.26 10.39
CA THR A 385 16.06 -13.43 11.59
C THR A 385 14.99 -13.89 12.59
N ARG A 386 15.16 -13.56 13.88
CA ARG A 386 14.13 -13.78 14.92
C ARG A 386 12.76 -13.22 14.54
N LEU A 387 12.75 -12.09 13.83
CA LEU A 387 11.52 -11.46 13.32
C LEU A 387 10.82 -12.35 12.29
N GLU A 388 11.54 -12.91 11.33
CA GLU A 388 10.95 -13.76 10.29
C GLU A 388 10.51 -15.11 10.81
N GLN A 389 11.32 -15.72 11.69
CA GLN A 389 10.95 -16.94 12.38
C GLN A 389 9.64 -16.73 13.15
N LEU A 390 9.52 -15.64 13.91
CA LEU A 390 8.30 -15.28 14.62
C LEU A 390 7.12 -15.01 13.67
N ARG A 391 7.36 -14.32 12.54
CA ARG A 391 6.32 -14.07 11.51
C ARG A 391 5.81 -15.38 10.91
N SER A 392 6.70 -16.32 10.57
CA SER A 392 6.33 -17.62 10.00
C SER A 392 5.49 -18.42 11.00
N SER A 393 5.94 -18.54 12.24
CA SER A 393 5.22 -19.29 13.28
C SER A 393 3.86 -18.66 13.64
N LEU A 394 3.72 -17.34 13.59
CA LEU A 394 2.42 -16.68 13.77
C LEU A 394 1.46 -16.95 12.61
N LEU A 395 1.96 -16.95 11.37
CA LEU A 395 1.14 -17.31 10.19
C LEU A 395 0.65 -18.75 10.27
N GLU A 396 1.51 -19.68 10.66
CA GLU A 396 1.15 -21.08 10.90
C GLU A 396 0.09 -21.22 12.00
N ALA A 397 0.13 -20.35 13.01
CA ALA A 397 -0.88 -20.27 14.06
C ALA A 397 -2.15 -19.49 13.67
N GLY A 398 -2.25 -18.98 12.43
CA GLY A 398 -3.41 -18.22 11.95
C GLY A 398 -3.50 -16.79 12.48
N VAL A 399 -2.42 -16.23 13.02
CA VAL A 399 -2.36 -14.85 13.54
C VAL A 399 -1.67 -13.95 12.53
N ASN A 400 -2.25 -12.78 12.28
CA ASN A 400 -1.61 -11.78 11.43
C ASN A 400 -0.31 -11.26 12.08
N PRO A 401 0.88 -11.43 11.47
CA PRO A 401 2.14 -11.06 12.10
C PRO A 401 2.33 -9.56 12.37
N ARG A 402 1.45 -8.69 11.85
CA ARG A 402 1.48 -7.26 12.17
C ARG A 402 1.31 -6.99 13.66
N VAL A 403 0.65 -7.88 14.40
CA VAL A 403 0.44 -7.72 15.85
C VAL A 403 1.74 -7.81 16.66
N ILE A 404 2.83 -8.35 16.09
CA ILE A 404 4.14 -8.45 16.76
C ILE A 404 4.52 -7.13 17.44
N TRP A 405 4.37 -6.02 16.71
CA TRP A 405 4.84 -4.70 17.15
C TRP A 405 3.97 -4.07 18.24
N LYS A 406 2.82 -4.68 18.57
CA LYS A 406 1.94 -4.26 19.66
C LYS A 406 2.50 -4.67 21.02
N TYR A 407 3.35 -5.70 21.03
CA TYR A 407 3.80 -6.36 22.24
C TYR A 407 5.27 -6.05 22.53
N GLY A 408 5.52 -5.37 23.66
CA GLY A 408 6.88 -5.01 24.07
C GLY A 408 7.81 -6.22 24.26
N PHE A 409 7.29 -7.36 24.75
CA PHE A 409 8.07 -8.58 24.90
C PHE A 409 8.53 -9.16 23.55
N ALA A 410 7.68 -9.11 22.52
CA ALA A 410 8.01 -9.59 21.17
C ALA A 410 9.08 -8.70 20.55
N LYS A 411 8.98 -7.38 20.75
CA LYS A 411 10.00 -6.40 20.35
C LYS A 411 11.35 -6.68 21.03
N ALA A 412 11.36 -6.94 22.34
CA ALA A 412 12.57 -7.28 23.08
C ALA A 412 13.21 -8.60 22.60
N PHE A 413 12.38 -9.61 22.25
CA PHE A 413 12.85 -10.86 21.64
C PHE A 413 13.54 -10.62 20.30
N ILE A 414 12.91 -9.84 19.40
CA ILE A 414 13.45 -9.51 18.07
C ILE A 414 14.80 -8.79 18.20
N LEU A 415 14.90 -7.84 19.12
CA LEU A 415 16.10 -7.02 19.35
C LEU A 415 17.17 -7.73 20.20
N LYS A 416 16.98 -9.02 20.53
CA LYS A 416 17.90 -9.82 21.35
C LYS A 416 18.14 -9.27 22.76
N GLU A 417 17.24 -8.45 23.28
CA GLU A 417 17.34 -7.85 24.61
C GLU A 417 16.98 -8.83 25.73
N GLN A 418 16.09 -9.78 25.44
CA GLN A 418 15.66 -10.81 26.39
C GLN A 418 15.78 -12.21 25.80
N PRO A 419 16.27 -13.19 26.57
CA PRO A 419 16.23 -14.58 26.16
C PRO A 419 14.79 -15.10 26.28
N SER A 420 14.20 -15.46 25.16
CA SER A 420 12.91 -16.15 25.08
C SER A 420 12.88 -17.04 23.84
N SER A 421 11.99 -18.04 23.81
CA SER A 421 11.80 -18.91 22.65
C SER A 421 10.73 -18.37 21.71
N ILE A 422 10.76 -18.80 20.45
CA ILE A 422 9.73 -18.44 19.46
C ILE A 422 8.37 -18.93 19.94
N GLU A 423 8.27 -20.16 20.45
CA GLU A 423 7.02 -20.76 20.91
C GLU A 423 6.42 -19.97 22.08
N HIS A 424 7.26 -19.47 22.99
CA HIS A 424 6.80 -18.62 24.09
C HIS A 424 6.18 -17.32 23.57
N ASN A 425 6.85 -16.63 22.64
CA ASN A 425 6.36 -15.38 22.07
C ASN A 425 5.05 -15.60 21.28
N VAL A 426 4.98 -16.65 20.45
CA VAL A 426 3.78 -17.01 19.69
C VAL A 426 2.61 -17.28 20.62
N ARG A 427 2.81 -18.07 21.68
CA ARG A 427 1.79 -18.37 22.68
C ARG A 427 1.30 -17.12 23.41
N ALA A 428 2.22 -16.28 23.88
CA ALA A 428 1.87 -15.06 24.60
C ALA A 428 1.07 -14.07 23.73
N ILE A 429 1.43 -13.94 22.45
CA ILE A 429 0.68 -13.15 21.47
C ILE A 429 -0.73 -13.75 21.25
N LEU A 430 -0.82 -15.06 21.02
CA LEU A 430 -2.10 -15.77 20.82
C LEU A 430 -3.04 -15.57 22.01
N GLU A 431 -2.56 -15.78 23.22
CA GLU A 431 -3.33 -15.59 24.45
C GLU A 431 -3.82 -14.14 24.56
N SER A 432 -2.95 -13.17 24.32
CA SER A 432 -3.27 -11.74 24.39
C SER A 432 -4.28 -11.30 23.31
N GLU A 433 -4.19 -11.82 22.08
CA GLU A 433 -5.14 -11.51 21.02
C GLU A 433 -6.50 -12.20 21.24
N ASN A 434 -6.51 -13.43 21.76
CA ASN A 434 -7.76 -14.12 22.12
C ASN A 434 -8.48 -13.44 23.29
N GLU A 435 -7.73 -13.01 24.31
CA GLU A 435 -8.26 -12.20 25.41
C GLU A 435 -8.86 -10.90 24.88
N TRP A 436 -8.13 -10.21 23.99
CA TRP A 436 -8.63 -8.99 23.34
C TRP A 436 -9.92 -9.22 22.56
N VAL A 437 -10.05 -10.31 21.79
CA VAL A 437 -11.28 -10.61 21.04
C VAL A 437 -12.48 -10.76 21.98
N THR A 438 -12.27 -11.37 23.15
CA THR A 438 -13.30 -11.55 24.17
C THR A 438 -13.66 -10.23 24.83
N ASN A 439 -12.66 -9.47 25.29
CA ASN A 439 -12.84 -8.17 25.94
C ASN A 439 -13.49 -7.15 24.99
N LYS A 440 -13.09 -7.13 23.72
CA LYS A 440 -13.66 -6.25 22.70
C LYS A 440 -15.16 -6.45 22.55
N ARG A 441 -15.64 -7.70 22.48
CA ARG A 441 -17.08 -7.99 22.39
C ARG A 441 -17.81 -7.47 23.63
N HIS A 442 -17.27 -7.75 24.81
CA HIS A 442 -17.84 -7.28 26.07
C HIS A 442 -17.96 -5.75 26.13
N ILE A 443 -16.90 -5.03 25.74
CA ILE A 443 -16.87 -3.57 25.71
C ILE A 443 -17.90 -3.03 24.70
N LEU A 444 -17.97 -3.58 23.49
CA LEU A 444 -18.94 -3.13 22.48
C LEU A 444 -20.39 -3.38 22.91
N ASP A 445 -20.68 -4.55 23.49
CA ASP A 445 -22.01 -4.94 23.95
C ASP A 445 -22.47 -4.07 25.14
N GLN A 446 -21.56 -3.65 26.03
CA GLN A 446 -21.88 -2.79 27.17
C GLN A 446 -22.13 -1.33 26.80
N TYR A 447 -21.47 -0.81 25.75
CA TYR A 447 -21.47 0.63 25.43
C TYR A 447 -22.24 1.02 24.17
N TRP A 448 -22.93 0.07 23.50
CA TRP A 448 -23.72 0.31 22.28
C TRP A 448 -22.94 1.07 21.19
N LEU A 449 -21.68 0.67 20.94
CA LEU A 449 -20.82 1.24 19.89
C LEU A 449 -20.84 0.44 18.58
#